data_AF-A0A8H5BL94-F1
#
_entry.id   AF-A0A8H5BL94-F1
#
_cell.length_a   1.000
_cell.length_b   1.000
_cell.length_c   1.000
_cell.angle_alpha   90.00
_cell.angle_beta   90.00
_cell.angle_gamma   90.00
#
_symmetry.space_group_name_H-M   'P 1'
#
loop_
_entity.id
_entity.type
_entity.pdbx_description
1 polymer ?
#
loop_
_entity_poly.entity_id
_entity_poly.type
_entity_poly.pdbx_seq_one_letter_code
_entity_poly.pdbx_strand_id
1 'polypeptide(L)'
;MAGKFDPNNAQNLMEIEKQFAVKAVEQAQTYWNLLEKVEPKELKLTKYDDEIFDHLMATFPELNVEPYEKLTKVDEDWMKSPEGKTRWRDFIERKSTKREAEKAEKDEAPAFKKRALPSLNPSIAGANRPWNLAYGRWRGIRSAYKEKVKDYNFGSLIRTDSRDEYGESNTIFVTRIQFYAYEIARNRLGLNEKAHELAVADAIREKAKKEKEARQAAKKKGGKS
;
A
#
# COMPACT_ATOMS: atom_id res chain seq x y z
N MET A 1 4.76 16.13 35.98
CA MET A 1 3.45 15.44 36.02
C MET A 1 2.77 15.68 34.69
N ALA A 2 2.75 14.70 33.78
CA ALA A 2 2.08 14.86 32.50
C ALA A 2 0.57 14.98 32.75
N GLY A 3 -0.01 16.14 32.39
CA GLY A 3 -1.44 16.37 32.49
C GLY A 3 -2.22 15.35 31.67
N LYS A 4 -3.39 14.94 32.16
CA LYS A 4 -4.29 14.01 31.48
C LYS A 4 -4.54 14.50 30.04
N PHE A 5 -3.98 13.79 29.08
CA PHE A 5 -4.18 14.04 27.65
C PHE A 5 -5.62 13.68 27.30
N ASP A 6 -6.41 14.66 26.87
CA ASP A 6 -7.76 14.44 26.34
C ASP A 6 -7.65 14.27 24.81
N PRO A 7 -7.78 13.04 24.27
CA PRO A 7 -7.65 12.79 22.84
C PRO A 7 -8.74 13.45 21.99
N ASN A 8 -9.87 13.86 22.59
CA ASN A 8 -10.98 14.48 21.86
C ASN A 8 -10.87 16.01 21.80
N ASN A 9 -10.02 16.61 22.63
CA ASN A 9 -9.78 18.06 22.67
C ASN A 9 -8.30 18.42 22.46
N ALA A 10 -7.52 17.46 21.95
CA ALA A 10 -6.13 17.67 21.59
C ALA A 10 -6.07 18.77 20.50
N GLN A 11 -5.48 19.92 20.85
CA GLN A 11 -5.27 21.00 19.92
C GLN A 11 -4.50 20.50 18.70
N ASN A 12 -4.86 21.00 17.52
CA ASN A 12 -4.14 20.79 16.27
C ASN A 12 -2.76 21.48 16.40
N LEU A 13 -1.84 20.84 17.11
CA LEU A 13 -0.52 21.39 17.37
C LEU A 13 0.29 21.25 16.08
N MET A 14 0.78 22.36 15.55
CA MET A 14 1.70 22.41 14.41
C MET A 14 2.90 21.46 14.58
N GLU A 15 3.31 21.20 15.82
CA GLU A 15 4.34 20.22 16.17
C GLU A 15 3.94 18.78 15.81
N ILE A 16 2.67 18.43 16.01
CA ILE A 16 2.12 17.12 15.64
C ILE A 16 2.13 16.98 14.10
N GLU A 17 1.70 18.00 13.37
CA GLU A 17 1.73 18.00 11.89
C GLU A 17 3.15 17.86 11.34
N LYS A 18 4.12 18.56 11.93
CA LYS A 18 5.55 18.40 11.59
C LYS A 18 6.03 16.98 11.82
N GLN A 19 5.70 16.37 12.96
CA GLN A 19 6.09 14.99 13.25
C GLN A 19 5.43 13.98 12.30
N PHE A 20 4.18 14.23 11.90
CA PHE A 20 3.53 13.43 10.86
C PHE A 20 4.24 13.57 9.51
N ALA A 21 4.60 14.79 9.12
CA ALA A 21 5.33 15.03 7.87
C ALA A 21 6.71 14.34 7.86
N VAL A 22 7.48 14.45 8.94
CA VAL A 22 8.79 13.79 9.07
C VAL A 22 8.65 12.27 8.90
N LYS A 23 7.72 11.64 9.62
CA LYS A 23 7.50 10.19 9.51
C LYS A 23 7.01 9.74 8.13
N ALA A 24 6.21 10.56 7.47
CA ALA A 24 5.73 10.26 6.11
C ALA A 24 6.88 10.33 5.09
N VAL A 25 7.79 11.30 5.24
CA VAL A 25 9.02 11.42 4.42
C VAL A 25 9.98 10.27 4.69
N GLU A 26 10.22 9.91 5.95
CA GLU A 26 11.06 8.75 6.32
C GLU A 26 10.51 7.45 5.71
N GLN A 27 9.19 7.27 5.73
CA GLN A 27 8.54 6.11 5.13
C GLN A 27 8.71 6.08 3.61
N ALA A 28 8.53 7.21 2.92
CA ALA A 28 8.74 7.31 1.48
C ALA A 28 10.18 6.99 1.09
N GLN A 29 11.15 7.52 1.84
CA GLN A 29 12.57 7.28 1.59
C GLN A 29 12.94 5.81 1.88
N THR A 30 12.39 5.22 2.94
CA THR A 30 12.56 3.80 3.24
C THR A 30 12.01 2.93 2.12
N TYR A 31 10.82 3.25 1.61
CA TYR A 31 10.21 2.54 0.49
C TYR A 31 11.04 2.67 -0.80
N TRP A 32 11.55 3.86 -1.10
CA TRP A 32 12.45 4.08 -2.25
C TRP A 32 13.75 3.25 -2.13
N ASN A 33 14.34 3.17 -0.94
CA ASN A 33 15.51 2.33 -0.69
C ASN A 33 15.22 0.83 -0.79
N LEU A 34 13.98 0.40 -0.54
CA LEU A 34 13.55 -0.98 -0.77
C LEU A 34 13.44 -1.25 -2.26
N LEU A 35 12.86 -0.32 -3.02
CA LEU A 35 12.82 -0.39 -4.48
C LEU A 35 14.23 -0.39 -5.09
N GLU A 36 15.24 0.26 -4.51
CA GLU A 36 16.63 0.12 -5.00
C GLU A 36 17.14 -1.34 -4.93
N LYS A 37 16.77 -2.07 -3.87
CA LYS A 37 17.45 -3.32 -3.50
C LYS A 37 16.70 -4.58 -3.91
N VAL A 38 15.39 -4.49 -4.06
CA VAL A 38 14.51 -5.63 -4.27
C VAL A 38 13.57 -5.32 -5.42
N GLU A 39 13.33 -6.31 -6.27
CA GLU A 39 12.36 -6.19 -7.36
C GLU A 39 10.95 -5.94 -6.80
N PRO A 40 10.16 -5.02 -7.38
CA PRO A 40 8.83 -4.67 -6.86
C PRO A 40 7.89 -5.86 -6.70
N LYS A 41 7.94 -6.83 -7.62
CA LYS A 41 7.09 -8.03 -7.63
C LYS A 41 7.32 -8.95 -6.44
N GLU A 42 8.55 -8.99 -5.92
CA GLU A 42 8.91 -9.83 -4.78
C GLU A 42 8.72 -9.10 -3.44
N LEU A 43 8.53 -7.78 -3.47
CA LEU A 43 8.43 -6.95 -2.27
C LEU A 43 7.09 -7.16 -1.55
N LYS A 44 7.17 -7.67 -0.31
CA LYS A 44 6.02 -7.77 0.60
C LYS A 44 6.04 -6.61 1.59
N LEU A 45 5.00 -5.78 1.57
CA LEU A 45 4.85 -4.62 2.45
C LEU A 45 4.20 -5.00 3.78
N THR A 46 3.28 -5.96 3.75
CA THR A 46 2.56 -6.45 4.93
C THR A 46 2.37 -7.96 4.89
N LYS A 47 1.93 -8.53 6.01
CA LYS A 47 1.52 -9.94 6.09
C LYS A 47 0.19 -10.22 5.37
N TYR A 48 -0.55 -9.18 5.02
CA TYR A 48 -1.91 -9.25 4.48
C TYR A 48 -1.98 -8.76 3.03
N ASP A 49 -0.85 -8.74 2.31
CA ASP A 49 -0.79 -8.16 0.96
C ASP A 49 -1.78 -8.80 -0.01
N ASP A 50 -1.94 -10.12 0.05
CA ASP A 50 -2.93 -10.86 -0.75
C ASP A 50 -4.35 -10.39 -0.45
N GLU A 51 -4.71 -10.29 0.84
CA GLU A 51 -6.04 -9.86 1.28
C GLU A 51 -6.32 -8.40 0.89
N ILE A 52 -5.33 -7.51 1.01
CA ILE A 52 -5.47 -6.10 0.67
C ILE A 52 -5.64 -5.93 -0.85
N PHE A 53 -4.84 -6.63 -1.64
CA PHE A 53 -4.93 -6.58 -3.10
C PHE A 53 -6.29 -7.07 -3.60
N ASP A 54 -6.71 -8.25 -3.15
CA ASP A 54 -7.97 -8.85 -3.60
C ASP A 54 -9.17 -7.99 -3.18
N HIS A 55 -9.11 -7.38 -1.99
CA HIS A 55 -10.16 -6.46 -1.53
C HIS A 55 -10.17 -5.15 -2.32
N LEU A 56 -9.01 -4.60 -2.69
CA LEU A 56 -8.96 -3.41 -3.55
C LEU A 56 -9.61 -3.71 -4.90
N MET A 57 -9.25 -4.84 -5.54
CA MET A 57 -9.78 -5.21 -6.85
C MET A 57 -11.29 -5.52 -6.81
N ALA A 58 -11.79 -6.04 -5.69
CA ALA A 58 -13.21 -6.29 -5.51
C ALA A 58 -14.02 -5.02 -5.21
N THR A 59 -13.47 -4.10 -4.41
CA THR A 59 -14.15 -2.85 -4.00
C THR A 59 -14.08 -1.79 -5.09
N PHE A 60 -13.01 -1.78 -5.86
CA PHE A 60 -12.76 -0.82 -6.94
C PHE A 60 -12.46 -1.55 -8.25
N PRO A 61 -13.47 -2.21 -8.85
CA PRO A 61 -13.27 -2.91 -10.13
C PRO A 61 -12.79 -1.96 -11.24
N GLU A 62 -13.09 -0.66 -11.16
CA GLU A 62 -12.59 0.37 -12.06
C GLU A 62 -11.07 0.55 -12.04
N LEU A 63 -10.40 0.12 -10.96
CA LEU A 63 -8.94 0.11 -10.87
C LEU A 63 -8.34 -1.14 -11.51
N ASN A 64 -9.13 -2.21 -11.69
CA ASN A 64 -8.68 -3.49 -12.24
C ASN A 64 -8.89 -3.61 -13.76
N VAL A 65 -8.98 -2.49 -14.47
CA VAL A 65 -9.18 -2.49 -15.93
C VAL A 65 -7.84 -2.19 -16.59
N GLU A 66 -7.32 -3.14 -17.37
CA GLU A 66 -6.14 -2.90 -18.23
C GLU A 66 -6.43 -1.74 -19.18
N PRO A 67 -5.51 -0.75 -19.32
CA PRO A 67 -4.07 -0.77 -18.98
C PRO A 67 -3.72 -0.25 -17.56
N TYR A 68 -4.63 -0.30 -16.60
CA TYR A 68 -4.44 0.10 -15.19
C TYR A 68 -4.09 1.57 -14.98
N GLU A 69 -4.54 2.46 -15.87
CA GLU A 69 -4.23 3.90 -15.81
C GLU A 69 -4.52 4.55 -14.46
N LYS A 70 -5.63 4.18 -13.81
CA LYS A 70 -6.02 4.73 -12.50
C LYS A 70 -5.17 4.22 -11.33
N LEU A 71 -4.45 3.12 -11.51
CA LEU A 71 -3.45 2.62 -10.56
C LEU A 71 -2.08 3.24 -10.86
N THR A 72 -1.74 3.39 -12.14
CA THR A 72 -0.49 4.05 -12.55
C THR A 72 -0.50 5.51 -12.11
N LYS A 73 -1.55 6.25 -12.44
CA LYS A 73 -1.75 7.65 -12.06
C LYS A 73 -2.93 7.78 -11.10
N VAL A 74 -2.63 8.06 -9.84
CA VAL A 74 -3.65 8.31 -8.81
C VAL A 74 -4.36 9.62 -9.10
N ASP A 75 -5.69 9.56 -9.14
CA ASP A 75 -6.55 10.72 -9.24
C ASP A 75 -6.77 11.34 -7.85
N GLU A 76 -6.05 12.43 -7.59
CA GLU A 76 -6.12 13.17 -6.32
C GLU A 76 -7.50 13.80 -6.09
N ASP A 77 -8.15 14.29 -7.15
CA ASP A 77 -9.44 14.96 -7.07
C ASP A 77 -10.53 13.95 -6.68
N TRP A 78 -10.51 12.78 -7.29
CA TRP A 78 -11.44 11.70 -6.93
C TRP A 78 -11.20 11.21 -5.49
N MET A 79 -9.95 11.08 -5.04
CA MET A 79 -9.65 10.69 -3.65
C MET A 79 -10.14 11.72 -2.63
N LYS A 80 -10.12 13.01 -2.97
CA LYS A 80 -10.61 14.10 -2.12
C LYS A 80 -12.12 14.33 -2.22
N SER A 81 -12.76 13.80 -3.26
CA SER A 81 -14.19 13.90 -3.48
C SER A 81 -15.01 13.27 -2.34
N PRO A 82 -16.26 13.72 -2.11
CA PRO A 82 -17.14 13.11 -1.11
C PRO A 82 -17.37 11.61 -1.34
N GLU A 83 -17.46 11.19 -2.60
CA GLU A 83 -17.65 9.80 -3.00
C GLU A 83 -16.42 8.96 -2.69
N GLY A 84 -15.23 9.42 -3.10
CA GLY A 84 -13.96 8.74 -2.81
C GLY A 84 -13.71 8.61 -1.31
N LYS A 85 -13.94 9.67 -0.53
CA LYS A 85 -13.84 9.62 0.94
C LYS A 85 -14.78 8.60 1.56
N THR A 86 -16.01 8.49 1.07
CA THR A 86 -16.98 7.51 1.57
C THR A 86 -16.53 6.10 1.25
N ARG A 87 -16.15 5.82 0.00
CA ARG A 87 -15.67 4.50 -0.42
C ARG A 87 -14.40 4.07 0.31
N TRP A 88 -13.44 4.97 0.51
CA TRP A 88 -12.23 4.67 1.27
C TRP A 88 -12.52 4.45 2.74
N ARG A 89 -13.44 5.21 3.35
CA ARG A 89 -13.90 4.92 4.71
C ARG A 89 -14.54 3.55 4.78
N ASP A 90 -15.40 3.19 3.84
CA ASP A 90 -16.03 1.87 3.80
C ASP A 90 -14.97 0.78 3.64
N PHE A 91 -13.96 0.96 2.78
CA PHE A 91 -12.84 0.03 2.63
C PHE A 91 -12.04 -0.17 3.92
N ILE A 92 -11.79 0.90 4.67
CA ILE A 92 -10.97 0.90 5.89
C ILE A 92 -11.76 0.39 7.11
N GLU A 93 -12.99 0.87 7.23
CA GLU A 93 -13.83 0.69 8.41
C GLU A 93 -14.75 -0.50 8.30
N ARG A 94 -14.90 -1.16 7.13
CA ARG A 94 -15.89 -2.22 6.88
C ARG A 94 -16.08 -3.10 8.11
N LYS A 95 -17.08 -2.74 8.92
CA LYS A 95 -17.41 -3.50 10.11
C LYS A 95 -18.34 -4.58 9.62
N SER A 96 -17.82 -5.75 9.28
CA SER A 96 -18.67 -6.92 9.50
C SER A 96 -18.75 -7.05 11.01
N THR A 97 -19.88 -6.67 11.63
CA THR A 97 -20.08 -7.06 13.03
C THR A 97 -19.93 -8.57 13.12
N LYS A 98 -19.46 -9.11 14.25
CA LYS A 98 -19.28 -10.58 14.40
C LYS A 98 -20.54 -11.35 13.98
N ARG A 99 -21.72 -10.77 14.26
CA ARG A 99 -23.03 -11.27 13.81
C ARG A 99 -23.25 -11.20 12.30
N GLU A 100 -22.85 -10.13 11.62
CA GLU A 100 -22.95 -10.03 10.15
C GLU A 100 -21.91 -10.89 9.42
N ALA A 101 -20.72 -11.05 10.02
CA ALA A 101 -19.71 -12.00 9.58
C ALA A 101 -20.24 -13.43 9.67
N GLU A 102 -20.74 -13.83 10.84
CA GLU A 102 -21.37 -15.14 11.08
C GLU A 102 -22.61 -15.36 10.22
N LYS A 103 -23.46 -14.34 10.07
CA LYS A 103 -24.67 -14.42 9.24
C LYS A 103 -24.33 -14.62 7.77
N ALA A 104 -23.37 -13.88 7.22
CA ALA A 104 -22.98 -14.11 5.83
C ALA A 104 -22.17 -15.40 5.65
N GLU A 105 -21.43 -15.85 6.67
CA GLU A 105 -20.77 -17.17 6.67
C GLU A 105 -21.83 -18.28 6.63
N LYS A 106 -22.98 -18.07 7.27
CA LYS A 106 -24.10 -19.01 7.27
C LYS A 106 -24.97 -18.92 6.01
N ASP A 107 -25.27 -17.71 5.55
CA ASP A 107 -26.27 -17.44 4.51
C ASP A 107 -25.64 -17.30 3.10
N GLU A 108 -24.50 -16.63 2.98
CA GLU A 108 -23.86 -16.31 1.69
C GLU A 108 -22.76 -17.30 1.30
N ALA A 109 -22.01 -17.84 2.26
CA ALA A 109 -20.93 -18.80 1.96
C ALA A 109 -21.41 -20.07 1.22
N PRO A 110 -22.61 -20.65 1.51
CA PRO A 110 -23.12 -21.78 0.74
C PRO A 110 -23.47 -21.44 -0.72
N ALA A 111 -24.02 -20.24 -0.96
CA ALA A 111 -24.35 -19.77 -2.30
C ALA A 111 -23.08 -19.43 -3.10
N PHE A 112 -22.11 -18.77 -2.45
CA PHE A 112 -20.79 -18.52 -3.03
C PHE A 112 -20.03 -19.82 -3.31
N LYS A 113 -20.07 -20.80 -2.40
CA LYS A 113 -19.48 -22.14 -2.60
C LYS A 113 -20.05 -22.83 -3.84
N LYS A 114 -21.37 -22.75 -4.06
CA LYS A 114 -22.02 -23.29 -5.27
C LYS A 114 -21.60 -22.56 -6.56
N ARG A 115 -21.37 -21.25 -6.49
CA ARG A 115 -20.96 -20.41 -7.65
C ARG A 115 -19.47 -20.52 -7.97
N ALA A 116 -18.62 -20.67 -6.96
CA ALA A 116 -17.15 -20.73 -7.09
C ALA A 116 -16.61 -22.13 -7.42
N LEU A 117 -17.47 -23.16 -7.43
CA LEU A 117 -17.17 -24.48 -7.94
C LEU A 117 -17.72 -24.58 -9.38
N PRO A 118 -16.92 -24.30 -10.44
CA PRO A 118 -17.27 -24.85 -11.74
C PRO A 118 -17.31 -26.37 -11.60
N SER A 119 -18.27 -27.02 -12.26
CA SER A 119 -18.55 -28.46 -12.20
C SER A 119 -17.28 -29.32 -12.28
N LEU A 120 -16.67 -29.62 -11.14
CA LEU A 120 -15.45 -30.40 -11.03
C LEU A 120 -15.82 -31.76 -10.48
N ASN A 121 -15.48 -32.78 -11.27
CA ASN A 121 -15.63 -34.18 -10.97
C ASN A 121 -15.00 -34.48 -9.59
N PRO A 122 -15.77 -35.02 -8.62
CA PRO A 122 -15.33 -35.15 -7.22
C PRO A 122 -14.17 -36.12 -6.98
N SER A 123 -13.61 -36.78 -8.00
CA SER A 123 -12.56 -37.80 -7.84
C SER A 123 -11.12 -37.27 -7.75
N ILE A 124 -10.90 -35.95 -7.84
CA ILE A 124 -9.54 -35.38 -7.77
C ILE A 124 -9.28 -34.90 -6.33
N ALA A 125 -8.41 -35.61 -5.61
CA ALA A 125 -7.95 -35.27 -4.27
C ALA A 125 -7.23 -33.90 -4.28
N GLY A 126 -8.02 -32.83 -4.14
CA GLY A 126 -7.58 -31.45 -4.34
C GLY A 126 -8.72 -30.43 -4.46
N ALA A 127 -9.97 -30.90 -4.64
CA ALA A 127 -11.17 -30.09 -4.87
C ALA A 127 -11.53 -29.07 -3.76
N ASN A 128 -10.91 -29.13 -2.58
CA ASN A 128 -11.12 -28.14 -1.50
C ASN A 128 -10.17 -26.92 -1.57
N ARG A 129 -9.09 -26.97 -2.37
CA ARG A 129 -8.15 -25.83 -2.50
C ARG A 129 -8.80 -24.58 -3.13
N PRO A 130 -9.61 -24.69 -4.21
CA PRO A 130 -10.27 -23.53 -4.81
C PRO A 130 -11.24 -22.85 -3.83
N TRP A 131 -11.96 -23.64 -3.04
CA TRP A 131 -12.89 -23.13 -2.03
C TRP A 131 -12.17 -22.45 -0.87
N ASN A 132 -11.12 -23.05 -0.29
CA ASN A 132 -10.36 -22.42 0.80
C ASN A 132 -9.70 -21.10 0.37
N LEU A 133 -9.18 -21.02 -0.85
CA LEU A 133 -8.62 -19.78 -1.42
C LEU A 133 -9.69 -18.73 -1.66
N ALA A 134 -10.83 -19.09 -2.25
CA ALA A 134 -11.95 -18.18 -2.49
C ALA A 134 -12.61 -17.72 -1.17
N TYR A 135 -12.66 -18.60 -0.18
CA TYR A 135 -13.21 -18.32 1.15
C TYR A 135 -12.29 -17.43 1.99
N GLY A 136 -10.98 -17.64 1.92
CA GLY A 136 -9.97 -16.74 2.49
C GLY A 136 -10.07 -15.33 1.90
N ARG A 137 -10.22 -15.22 0.57
CA ARG A 137 -10.48 -13.94 -0.13
C ARG A 137 -11.75 -13.25 0.35
N TRP A 138 -12.85 -14.01 0.43
CA TRP A 138 -14.15 -13.51 0.89
C TRP A 138 -14.10 -13.03 2.36
N ARG A 139 -13.38 -13.73 3.25
CA ARG A 139 -13.14 -13.27 4.63
C ARG A 139 -12.24 -12.03 4.69
N GLY A 140 -11.18 -11.97 3.88
CA GLY A 140 -10.26 -10.82 3.82
C GLY A 140 -10.98 -9.52 3.50
N ILE A 141 -11.87 -9.56 2.50
CA ILE A 141 -12.75 -8.44 2.09
C ILE A 141 -13.63 -7.91 3.23
N ARG A 142 -14.04 -8.78 4.17
CA ARG A 142 -14.96 -8.40 5.25
C ARG A 142 -14.26 -7.97 6.53
N SER A 143 -12.93 -8.02 6.59
CA SER A 143 -12.19 -7.72 7.82
C SER A 143 -11.88 -6.24 7.97
N ALA A 144 -12.11 -5.69 9.16
CA ALA A 144 -11.71 -4.32 9.49
C ALA A 144 -10.17 -4.20 9.57
N TYR A 145 -9.55 -3.44 8.65
CA TYR A 145 -8.10 -3.21 8.69
C TYR A 145 -7.66 -2.40 9.90
N LYS A 146 -8.59 -1.67 10.53
CA LYS A 146 -8.39 -0.95 11.79
C LYS A 146 -7.80 -1.81 12.92
N GLU A 147 -8.15 -3.10 12.97
CA GLU A 147 -7.66 -4.02 14.00
C GLU A 147 -6.46 -4.86 13.53
N LYS A 148 -6.30 -5.07 12.22
CA LYS A 148 -5.23 -5.89 11.63
C LYS A 148 -3.95 -5.11 11.32
N VAL A 149 -4.09 -3.88 10.83
CA VAL A 149 -2.99 -3.06 10.34
C VAL A 149 -2.63 -2.03 11.40
N LYS A 150 -1.43 -2.16 11.95
CA LYS A 150 -0.91 -1.22 12.94
C LYS A 150 -0.78 0.18 12.31
N ASP A 151 -1.34 1.16 13.00
CA ASP A 151 -1.37 2.57 12.58
C ASP A 151 -1.95 2.76 11.16
N TYR A 152 -3.06 2.07 10.86
CA TYR A 152 -3.72 2.13 9.54
C TYR A 152 -4.03 3.56 9.05
N ASN A 153 -4.34 4.48 9.99
CA ASN A 153 -4.67 5.88 9.74
C ASN A 153 -3.46 6.80 9.74
N PHE A 154 -2.25 6.26 9.91
CA PHE A 154 -1.04 7.06 9.93
C PHE A 154 -0.77 7.67 8.55
N GLY A 155 -0.27 8.90 8.51
CA GLY A 155 0.09 9.59 7.28
C GLY A 155 1.22 8.90 6.52
N SER A 156 1.10 8.80 5.21
CA SER A 156 2.11 8.24 4.31
C SER A 156 2.12 9.01 3.01
N LEU A 157 3.27 9.07 2.33
CA LEU A 157 3.40 9.71 1.04
C LEU A 157 3.35 8.66 -0.06
N ILE A 158 2.50 8.89 -1.04
CA ILE A 158 2.40 8.03 -2.24
C ILE A 158 2.71 8.85 -3.48
N ARG A 159 3.32 8.19 -4.47
CA ARG A 159 3.56 8.79 -5.78
C ARG A 159 2.26 8.91 -6.57
N THR A 160 1.97 10.07 -7.14
CA THR A 160 0.77 10.21 -7.98
C THR A 160 0.95 9.37 -9.24
N ASP A 161 2.06 9.50 -9.95
CA ASP A 161 2.49 8.58 -11.01
C ASP A 161 3.51 7.55 -10.47
N SER A 162 3.16 6.26 -10.59
CA SER A 162 4.00 5.13 -10.20
C SER A 162 5.34 5.04 -10.95
N ARG A 163 5.45 5.69 -12.11
CA ARG A 163 6.58 5.57 -13.04
C ARG A 163 7.72 6.53 -12.79
N ASP A 164 7.49 7.54 -11.95
CA ASP A 164 8.42 8.63 -11.71
C ASP A 164 8.85 8.65 -10.24
N GLU A 165 9.81 9.51 -9.89
CA GLU A 165 10.34 9.62 -8.53
C GLU A 165 9.42 10.43 -7.60
N TYR A 166 9.68 10.38 -6.28
CA TYR A 166 9.02 11.28 -5.34
C TYR A 166 9.44 12.73 -5.62
N GLY A 167 8.47 13.57 -6.00
CA GLY A 167 8.67 14.99 -6.26
C GLY A 167 7.51 15.83 -5.73
N GLU A 168 7.67 17.15 -5.70
CA GLU A 168 6.65 18.09 -5.19
C GLU A 168 5.30 17.95 -5.91
N SER A 169 5.34 17.78 -7.24
CA SER A 169 4.15 17.57 -8.08
C SER A 169 3.71 16.11 -8.21
N ASN A 170 4.61 15.17 -7.87
CA ASN A 170 4.38 13.73 -8.01
C ASN A 170 4.11 13.03 -6.67
N THR A 171 3.74 13.76 -5.63
CA THR A 171 3.54 13.19 -4.29
C THR A 171 2.29 13.75 -3.63
N ILE A 172 1.46 12.86 -3.09
CA ILE A 172 0.29 13.24 -2.29
C ILE A 172 0.32 12.55 -0.93
N PHE A 173 -0.34 13.19 0.03
CA PHE A 173 -0.51 12.65 1.37
C PHE A 173 -1.72 11.74 1.44
N VAL A 174 -1.52 10.51 1.90
CA VAL A 174 -2.56 9.48 2.04
C VAL A 174 -2.42 8.77 3.38
N THR A 175 -3.44 7.98 3.74
CA THR A 175 -3.33 7.08 4.89
C THR A 175 -2.47 5.86 4.55
N ARG A 176 -1.84 5.25 5.56
CA ARG A 176 -0.99 4.07 5.40
C ARG A 176 -1.70 2.91 4.71
N ILE A 177 -2.98 2.69 5.01
CA ILE A 177 -3.78 1.65 4.36
C ILE A 177 -4.04 1.93 2.87
N GLN A 178 -4.26 3.20 2.50
CA GLN A 178 -4.35 3.61 1.09
C GLN A 178 -3.00 3.42 0.39
N PHE A 179 -1.89 3.80 1.03
CA PHE A 179 -0.54 3.54 0.53
C PHE A 179 -0.33 2.05 0.24
N TYR A 180 -0.63 1.17 1.19
CA TYR A 180 -0.50 -0.27 0.98
C TYR A 180 -1.40 -0.75 -0.17
N ALA A 181 -2.67 -0.35 -0.21
CA ALA A 181 -3.58 -0.81 -1.24
C ALA A 181 -3.05 -0.49 -2.65
N TYR A 182 -2.65 0.76 -2.90
CA TYR A 182 -2.11 1.15 -4.20
C TYR A 182 -0.73 0.55 -4.48
N GLU A 183 0.23 0.60 -3.55
CA GLU A 183 1.59 0.13 -3.83
C GLU A 183 1.67 -1.40 -3.94
N ILE A 184 0.86 -2.15 -3.19
CA ILE A 184 0.75 -3.60 -3.38
C ILE A 184 0.20 -3.91 -4.77
N ALA A 185 -0.83 -3.18 -5.21
CA ALA A 185 -1.38 -3.36 -6.55
C ALA A 185 -0.37 -3.02 -7.65
N ARG A 186 0.34 -1.89 -7.52
CA ARG A 186 1.40 -1.47 -8.45
C ARG A 186 2.55 -2.47 -8.51
N ASN A 187 2.98 -3.00 -7.36
CA ASN A 187 4.01 -4.03 -7.28
C ASN A 187 3.59 -5.33 -7.99
N ARG A 188 2.39 -5.84 -7.71
CA ARG A 188 1.89 -7.09 -8.30
C ARG A 188 1.67 -7.00 -9.80
N LEU A 189 1.16 -5.86 -10.27
CA LEU A 189 0.88 -5.61 -11.68
C LEU A 189 2.11 -5.12 -12.45
N GLY A 190 3.29 -4.98 -11.81
CA GLY A 190 4.52 -4.53 -12.46
C GLY A 190 4.55 -3.05 -12.83
N LEU A 191 3.61 -2.24 -12.33
CA LEU A 191 3.52 -0.80 -12.64
C LEU A 191 4.67 0.00 -12.02
N ASN A 192 5.35 -0.55 -11.01
CA ASN A 192 6.50 0.06 -10.33
C ASN A 192 7.86 -0.32 -10.94
N GLU A 193 7.92 -1.08 -12.05
CA GLU A 193 9.18 -1.50 -12.66
C GLU A 193 10.05 -0.30 -13.07
N LYS A 194 9.46 0.73 -13.70
CA LYS A 194 10.19 1.94 -14.06
C LYS A 194 10.72 2.71 -12.84
N ALA A 195 9.97 2.74 -11.74
CA ALA A 195 10.45 3.35 -10.49
C ALA A 195 11.63 2.58 -9.87
N HIS A 196 11.63 1.24 -9.98
CA HIS A 196 12.77 0.41 -9.57
C HIS A 196 14.02 0.75 -10.38
N GLU A 197 13.91 0.85 -11.70
CA GLU A 197 15.03 1.24 -12.58
C GLU A 197 15.60 2.62 -12.21
N LEU A 198 14.73 3.60 -11.96
CA LEU A 198 15.13 4.93 -11.53
C LEU A 198 15.85 4.88 -10.16
N ALA A 199 15.28 4.18 -9.18
CA ALA A 199 15.87 4.04 -7.86
C ALA A 199 17.29 3.42 -7.91
N VAL A 200 17.46 2.37 -8.73
CA VAL A 200 18.77 1.74 -8.96
C VAL A 200 19.73 2.70 -9.64
N ALA A 201 19.29 3.39 -10.70
CA ALA A 201 20.11 4.35 -11.44
C ALA A 201 20.60 5.50 -10.54
N ASP A 202 19.73 6.04 -9.68
CA ASP A 202 20.08 7.11 -8.76
C ASP A 202 21.04 6.65 -7.67
N ALA A 203 20.85 5.43 -7.15
CA ALA A 203 21.80 4.85 -6.22
C ALA A 203 23.20 4.66 -6.84
N ILE A 204 23.28 4.25 -8.10
CA ILE A 204 24.55 4.14 -8.83
C ILE A 204 25.18 5.53 -9.02
N ARG A 205 24.39 6.53 -9.43
CA ARG A 205 24.85 7.93 -9.61
C ARG A 205 25.39 8.50 -8.30
N GLU A 206 24.69 8.29 -7.20
CA GLU A 206 25.10 8.76 -5.87
C GLU A 206 26.37 8.07 -5.38
N LYS A 207 26.51 6.75 -5.58
CA LYS A 207 27.75 6.02 -5.27
C LYS A 207 28.93 6.55 -6.09
N ALA A 208 28.74 6.77 -7.39
CA ALA A 208 29.78 7.32 -8.26
C ALA A 208 30.16 8.76 -7.89
N LYS A 209 29.20 9.60 -7.48
CA LYS A 209 29.45 10.96 -7.01
C LYS A 209 30.27 10.97 -5.73
N LYS A 210 29.88 10.16 -4.73
CA LYS A 210 30.61 10.00 -3.47
C LYS A 210 32.03 9.50 -3.68
N GLU A 211 32.23 8.56 -4.61
CA GLU A 211 33.57 8.08 -4.95
C GLU A 211 34.43 9.16 -5.62
N LYS A 212 33.87 9.95 -6.55
CA LYS A 212 34.56 11.10 -7.16
C LYS A 212 34.95 12.14 -6.11
N GLU A 213 34.04 12.49 -5.21
CA GLU A 213 34.29 13.45 -4.12
C GLU A 213 35.36 12.93 -3.17
N ALA A 214 35.32 11.65 -2.78
CA ALA A 214 36.35 11.03 -1.95
C ALA A 214 37.74 11.03 -2.63
N ARG A 215 37.80 10.71 -3.94
CA ARG A 215 39.04 10.78 -4.73
C ARG A 215 39.58 12.21 -4.82
N GLN A 216 38.71 13.21 -5.01
CA GLN A 216 39.10 14.63 -5.02
C GLN A 216 39.60 15.11 -3.65
N ALA A 217 38.95 14.69 -2.57
CA ALA A 217 39.37 15.02 -1.21
C ALA A 217 40.73 14.39 -0.85
N ALA A 218 40.99 13.15 -1.28
CA ALA A 218 42.28 12.49 -1.08
C ALA A 218 43.42 13.21 -1.82
N LYS A 219 43.20 13.61 -3.09
CA LYS A 219 44.19 14.39 -3.86
C LYS A 219 44.52 15.75 -3.22
N LYS A 220 43.52 16.45 -2.68
CA LYS A 220 43.73 17.74 -1.97
C LYS A 220 44.53 17.58 -0.67
N LYS A 221 44.44 16.44 0.01
CA LYS A 221 45.22 16.15 1.23
C LYS A 221 46.67 15.76 0.91
N GLY A 222 46.90 15.04 -0.19
CA GLY A 222 48.25 14.64 -0.61
C GLY A 222 49.12 15.76 -1.20
N GLY A 223 48.51 16.82 -1.76
CA GLY A 223 49.24 17.97 -2.33
C GLY A 223 49.58 19.08 -1.33
N LYS A 224 49.34 18.87 -0.03
CA LYS A 224 49.58 19.86 1.04
C LYS A 224 50.80 19.50 1.92
N SER A 225 51.63 18.57 1.45
CA SER A 225 52.83 18.07 2.14
C SER A 225 54.10 18.48 1.41
#